data_AF-A0A1I7WI58-F1
#
_entry.id   AF-A0A1I7WI58-F1
#
_cell.length_a   1.000
_cell.length_b   1.000
_cell.length_c   1.000
_cell.angle_alpha   90.00
_cell.angle_beta   90.00
_cell.angle_gamma   90.00
#
_symmetry.space_group_name_H-M   'P 1'
#
loop_
_entity.id
_entity.type
_entity.pdbx_description
1 polymer ?
#
loop_
_entity_poly.entity_id
_entity_poly.type
_entity_poly.pdbx_seq_one_letter_code
_entity_poly.pdbx_strand_id
1 'polypeptide(L)'
;MASAACIMIFCSQAVLRTMQMGTSKSTMALQKQVQKTLYAQFFIPFIFIHIPFYSICLAPFLNIRSTGISDYLPILFAWSPAINPIMVLYVVGDFRRFLINTLKRKKIGASNSYFIPYCT
;
A
#
# COMPACT_ATOMS: atom_id res chain seq x y z
N MET A 1 22.04 -3.84 -0.94
CA MET A 1 20.59 -4.09 -0.77
C MET A 1 20.24 -4.33 0.70
N ALA A 2 20.90 -5.28 1.38
CA ALA A 2 20.67 -5.59 2.79
C ALA A 2 20.92 -4.38 3.74
N SER A 3 21.99 -3.60 3.52
CA SER A 3 22.33 -2.43 4.35
C SER A 3 21.23 -1.35 4.36
N ALA A 4 20.67 -1.01 3.20
CA ALA A 4 19.61 0.00 3.09
C ALA A 4 18.30 -0.47 3.75
N ALA A 5 17.95 -1.75 3.62
CA ALA A 5 16.79 -2.33 4.28
C ALA A 5 16.94 -2.30 5.82
N CYS A 6 18.13 -2.64 6.34
CA CYS A 6 18.41 -2.56 7.77
C CYS A 6 18.26 -1.13 8.32
N ILE A 7 18.76 -0.12 7.60
CA ILE A 7 18.65 1.29 7.99
C ILE A 7 17.18 1.75 7.97
N MET A 8 16.43 1.40 6.92
CA MET A 8 15.01 1.73 6.79
C MET A 8 14.16 1.12 7.91
N ILE A 9 14.45 -0.14 8.28
CA ILE A 9 13.78 -0.82 9.40
C ILE A 9 14.15 -0.16 10.73
N PHE A 10 15.44 0.11 10.97
CA PHE A 10 15.90 0.74 12.22
C PHE A 10 15.31 2.14 12.41
N CYS A 11 15.41 2.99 11.39
CA CYS A 11 14.86 4.35 11.41
C CYS A 11 13.34 4.33 11.64
N SER A 12 12.64 3.38 11.00
CA SER A 12 11.21 3.19 11.19
C SER A 12 10.82 2.75 12.61
N GLN A 13 11.59 1.86 13.23
CA GLN A 13 11.37 1.46 14.60
C GLN A 13 11.63 2.61 15.57
N ALA A 14 12.69 3.39 15.33
CA ALA A 14 12.99 4.60 16.12
C ALA A 14 11.85 5.63 16.05
N VAL A 15 11.33 5.90 14.85
CA VAL A 15 10.15 6.76 14.65
C VAL A 15 8.95 6.21 15.43
N LEU A 16 8.66 4.90 15.32
CA LEU A 16 7.52 4.31 16.02
C LEU A 16 7.64 4.40 17.54
N ARG A 17 8.85 4.26 18.09
CA ARG A 17 9.12 4.41 19.54
C ARG A 17 8.95 5.86 20.00
N THR A 18 9.43 6.84 19.22
CA THR A 18 9.24 8.26 19.55
C THR A 18 7.76 8.65 19.54
N MET A 19 6.97 8.12 18.61
CA MET A 19 5.53 8.40 18.55
C MET A 19 4.75 7.78 19.72
N GLN A 20 5.19 6.65 20.27
CA GLN A 20 4.54 6.02 21.43
C GLN A 20 4.64 6.84 22.72
N MET A 21 5.66 7.68 22.85
CA MET A 21 5.95 8.40 24.10
C MET A 21 5.24 9.76 24.23
N GLY A 22 4.69 10.34 23.15
CA GLY A 22 4.23 11.73 23.18
C GLY A 22 3.01 12.09 22.33
N THR A 23 2.30 11.13 21.75
CA THR A 23 1.25 11.42 20.75
C THR A 23 -0.11 10.79 21.07
N SER A 24 -1.18 11.52 20.74
CA SER A 24 -2.57 11.08 20.83
C SER A 24 -2.85 9.82 20.00
N LYS A 25 -3.73 8.95 20.50
CA LYS A 25 -4.14 7.68 19.84
C LYS A 25 -4.62 7.87 18.39
N SER A 26 -5.23 9.03 18.08
CA SER A 26 -5.72 9.36 16.74
C SER A 26 -4.56 9.51 15.73
N THR A 27 -3.53 10.29 16.10
CA THR A 27 -2.39 10.58 15.21
C THR A 27 -1.48 9.35 15.03
N MET A 28 -1.35 8.50 16.05
CA MET A 28 -0.62 7.23 15.93
C MET A 28 -1.21 6.30 14.86
N ALA A 29 -2.54 6.24 14.75
CA ALA A 29 -3.21 5.40 13.75
C ALA A 29 -2.91 5.87 12.32
N LEU A 30 -2.84 7.18 12.10
CA LEU A 30 -2.48 7.77 10.81
C LEU A 30 -1.01 7.51 10.45
N GLN A 31 -0.10 7.74 11.41
CA GLN A 31 1.33 7.51 11.20
C GLN A 31 1.66 6.05 10.88
N LYS A 32 1.03 5.10 11.57
CA LYS A 32 1.19 3.67 11.29
C LYS A 32 0.68 3.28 9.90
N GLN A 33 -0.40 3.93 9.43
CA GLN A 33 -0.92 3.72 8.07
C GLN A 33 0.01 4.26 6.99
N VAL A 34 0.56 5.47 7.18
CA VAL A 34 1.52 6.07 6.24
C VAL A 34 2.80 5.23 6.17
N GLN A 35 3.28 4.73 7.30
CA GLN A 35 4.49 3.91 7.35
C GLN A 35 4.29 2.53 6.70
N LYS A 36 3.14 1.87 6.95
CA LYS A 36 2.79 0.62 6.25
C LYS A 36 2.66 0.83 4.74
N THR A 37 2.09 1.96 4.34
CA THR A 37 1.97 2.37 2.94
C THR A 37 3.36 2.59 2.32
N LEU A 38 4.26 3.24 3.04
CA LEU A 38 5.67 3.48 2.66
C LEU A 38 6.45 2.20 2.40
N TYR A 39 6.25 1.17 3.21
CA TYR A 39 6.86 -0.13 2.96
C TYR A 39 6.27 -0.83 1.75
N ALA A 40 4.94 -0.86 1.63
CA ALA A 40 4.28 -1.50 0.51
C ALA A 40 4.69 -0.86 -0.83
N GLN A 41 4.73 0.48 -0.89
CA GLN A 41 5.16 1.20 -2.09
C GLN A 41 6.65 1.05 -2.41
N PHE A 42 7.47 0.60 -1.47
CA PHE A 42 8.90 0.37 -1.71
C PHE A 42 9.15 -1.04 -2.24
N PHE A 43 8.48 -2.05 -1.68
CA PHE A 43 8.62 -3.43 -2.13
C PHE A 43 7.95 -3.70 -3.49
N ILE A 44 6.84 -3.01 -3.79
CA ILE A 44 6.12 -3.17 -5.07
C ILE A 44 6.99 -2.86 -6.29
N PRO A 45 7.58 -1.65 -6.45
CA PRO A 45 8.44 -1.35 -7.59
C PRO A 45 9.69 -2.22 -7.59
N PHE A 46 10.18 -2.66 -6.42
CA PHE A 46 11.29 -3.60 -6.35
C PHE A 46 10.95 -4.91 -7.08
N ILE A 47 9.77 -5.48 -6.82
CA ILE A 47 9.30 -6.70 -7.49
C ILE A 47 8.96 -6.40 -8.96
N PHE A 48 8.22 -5.32 -9.22
CA PHE A 48 7.73 -4.97 -10.55
C PHE A 48 8.83 -4.50 -11.51
N ILE A 49 9.96 -4.00 -11.01
CA ILE A 49 11.12 -3.61 -11.83
C ILE A 49 12.11 -4.77 -11.94
N HIS A 50 12.36 -5.50 -10.84
CA HIS A 50 13.29 -6.63 -10.91
C HIS A 50 12.78 -7.75 -11.81
N ILE A 51 11.51 -8.14 -11.75
CA ILE A 51 10.97 -9.21 -12.59
C ILE A 51 11.17 -8.92 -14.11
N PRO A 52 10.74 -7.78 -14.67
CA PRO A 52 10.95 -7.50 -16.08
C PRO A 52 12.41 -7.24 -16.42
N PHE A 53 13.20 -6.68 -15.51
CA PHE A 53 14.64 -6.54 -15.71
C PHE A 53 15.33 -7.90 -15.84
N TYR A 54 15.04 -8.84 -14.94
CA TYR A 54 15.55 -10.21 -15.04
C TYR A 54 15.01 -10.94 -16.27
N SER A 55 13.75 -10.70 -16.66
CA SER A 55 13.15 -11.27 -17.87
C SER A 55 13.84 -10.79 -19.15
N ILE A 56 14.17 -9.50 -19.26
CA ILE A 56 14.93 -8.94 -20.39
C ILE A 56 16.37 -9.42 -20.36
N CYS A 57 16.97 -9.59 -19.18
CA CYS A 57 18.33 -10.11 -19.05
C CYS A 57 18.42 -11.62 -19.39
N LEU A 58 17.37 -12.40 -19.12
CA LEU A 58 17.27 -13.83 -19.50
C LEU A 58 16.86 -14.04 -20.96
N ALA A 59 16.11 -13.12 -21.57
CA ALA A 59 15.67 -13.20 -22.96
C ALA A 59 16.80 -13.48 -23.97
N PRO A 60 17.97 -12.81 -23.93
CA PRO A 60 19.09 -13.12 -24.82
C PRO A 60 19.71 -14.50 -24.52
N PHE A 61 19.70 -14.96 -23.26
CA PHE A 61 20.20 -16.29 -22.89
C PHE A 61 19.31 -17.43 -23.41
N LEU A 62 18.00 -17.19 -23.56
CA LEU A 62 17.04 -18.18 -24.06
C LEU A 62 16.82 -18.10 -25.59
N ASN A 63 17.53 -17.21 -26.29
CA ASN A 63 17.36 -16.95 -27.73
C ASN A 63 15.92 -16.57 -28.14
N ILE A 64 15.15 -15.98 -27.20
CA ILE A 64 13.77 -15.59 -27.43
C ILE A 64 13.76 -14.15 -27.94
N ARG A 65 13.17 -13.92 -29.11
CA ARG A 65 12.97 -12.58 -29.69
C ARG A 65 11.90 -11.83 -28.89
N SER A 66 12.32 -11.20 -27.80
CA SER A 66 11.48 -10.53 -26.79
C SER A 66 10.93 -9.17 -27.25
N THR A 67 10.44 -9.08 -28.49
CA THR A 67 9.97 -7.82 -29.06
C THR A 67 8.73 -7.29 -28.33
N GLY A 68 7.79 -8.16 -27.97
CA GLY A 68 6.56 -7.73 -27.28
C GLY A 68 6.77 -7.22 -25.85
N ILE A 69 7.64 -7.85 -25.05
CA ILE A 69 7.82 -7.47 -23.64
C ILE A 69 8.45 -6.07 -23.54
N SER A 70 9.41 -5.75 -24.41
CA SER A 70 10.06 -4.44 -24.42
C SER A 70 9.12 -3.31 -24.80
N ASP A 71 8.07 -3.59 -25.59
CA ASP A 71 7.09 -2.59 -26.02
C ASP A 71 6.06 -2.29 -24.91
N TYR A 72 5.73 -3.29 -24.09
CA TYR A 72 4.79 -3.10 -22.96
C TYR A 72 5.45 -2.50 -21.71
N LEU A 73 6.76 -2.68 -21.51
CA LEU A 73 7.48 -2.11 -20.36
C LEU A 73 7.29 -0.59 -20.20
N PRO A 74 7.46 0.25 -21.23
CA PRO A 74 7.29 1.70 -21.12
C PRO A 74 5.89 2.10 -20.64
N ILE A 75 4.85 1.41 -21.12
CA ILE A 75 3.46 1.62 -20.71
C ILE A 75 3.30 1.21 -19.24
N LEU A 76 3.92 0.09 -18.85
CA LEU A 76 3.98 -0.40 -17.47
C LEU A 76 4.83 0.49 -16.53
N PHE A 77 5.69 1.35 -17.06
CA PHE A 77 6.41 2.35 -16.28
C PHE A 77 5.58 3.64 -16.17
N ALA A 78 4.90 4.05 -17.24
CA ALA A 78 4.06 5.25 -17.28
C ALA A 78 2.85 5.18 -16.32
N TRP A 79 2.23 4.00 -16.17
CA TRP A 79 1.11 3.80 -15.24
C TRP A 79 1.54 3.57 -13.77
N SER A 80 2.84 3.39 -13.50
CA SER A 80 3.38 3.00 -12.20
C SER A 80 3.07 4.01 -11.07
N PRO A 81 3.11 5.35 -11.28
CA PRO A 81 2.72 6.30 -10.24
C PRO A 81 1.24 6.19 -9.84
N ALA A 82 0.36 5.72 -10.73
CA ALA A 82 -1.07 5.55 -10.43
C ALA A 82 -1.35 4.19 -9.75
N ILE A 83 -0.69 3.12 -10.19
CA ILE A 83 -0.92 1.77 -9.65
C ILE A 83 -0.32 1.58 -8.26
N ASN A 84 0.82 2.19 -7.99
CA ASN A 84 1.49 2.11 -6.69
C ASN A 84 0.55 2.47 -5.52
N PRO A 85 -0.11 3.65 -5.49
CA PRO A 85 -1.07 3.97 -4.43
C PRO A 85 -2.33 3.08 -4.43
N ILE A 86 -2.83 2.65 -5.59
CA ILE A 86 -4.01 1.75 -5.68
C ILE A 86 -3.70 0.38 -5.07
N MET A 87 -2.56 -0.21 -5.39
CA MET A 87 -2.14 -1.51 -4.85
C MET A 87 -1.85 -1.43 -3.36
N VAL A 88 -1.26 -0.34 -2.89
CA VAL A 88 -1.03 -0.14 -1.47
C VAL A 88 -2.35 -0.01 -0.70
N LEU A 89 -3.34 0.73 -1.24
CA LEU A 89 -4.69 0.79 -0.68
C LEU A 89 -5.37 -0.58 -0.62
N TYR A 90 -5.06 -1.47 -1.57
CA TYR A 90 -5.55 -2.85 -1.59
C TYR A 90 -4.86 -3.75 -0.54
N VAL A 91 -3.55 -3.62 -0.37
CA VAL A 91 -2.69 -4.42 0.54
C VAL A 91 -2.85 -4.00 2.00
N VAL A 92 -3.17 -2.74 2.29
CA VAL A 92 -3.53 -2.31 3.64
C VAL A 92 -4.92 -2.85 3.99
N GLY A 93 -5.01 -4.15 4.27
CA GLY A 93 -6.23 -4.84 4.70
C GLY A 93 -6.84 -4.26 5.99
N ASP A 94 -6.06 -3.53 6.78
CA ASP A 94 -6.55 -2.77 7.94
C ASP A 94 -7.34 -1.53 7.52
N PHE A 95 -7.04 -0.95 6.35
CA PHE A 95 -7.83 0.14 5.77
C PHE A 95 -9.14 -0.42 5.22
N ARG A 96 -9.14 -1.59 4.56
CA ARG A 96 -10.39 -2.26 4.18
C ARG A 96 -11.25 -2.57 5.42
N ARG A 97 -10.66 -3.09 6.50
CA ARG A 97 -11.36 -3.31 7.77
C ARG A 97 -11.88 -2.02 8.39
N PHE A 98 -11.10 -0.95 8.37
CA PHE A 98 -11.50 0.38 8.84
C PHE A 98 -12.64 0.98 7.99
N LEU A 99 -12.56 0.84 6.65
CA LEU A 99 -13.58 1.30 5.71
C LEU A 99 -14.87 0.50 5.89
N ILE A 100 -14.79 -0.83 5.98
CA ILE A 100 -15.93 -1.71 6.22
C ILE A 100 -16.56 -1.40 7.59
N ASN A 101 -15.77 -1.18 8.64
CA ASN A 101 -16.29 -0.80 9.95
C ASN A 101 -16.91 0.61 9.94
N THR A 102 -16.33 1.56 9.22
CA THR A 102 -16.86 2.92 9.08
C THR A 102 -18.16 2.93 8.27
N LEU A 103 -18.22 2.17 7.17
CA LEU A 103 -19.43 1.98 6.36
C LEU A 103 -20.52 1.23 7.13
N LYS A 104 -20.16 0.21 7.93
CA LYS A 104 -21.09 -0.47 8.86
C LYS A 104 -21.65 0.50 9.91
N ARG A 105 -20.81 1.35 10.51
CA ARG A 105 -21.26 2.37 11.48
C ARG A 105 -22.19 3.41 10.82
N LYS A 106 -21.91 3.82 9.59
CA LYS A 106 -22.80 4.72 8.83
C LYS A 106 -24.15 4.07 8.51
N LYS A 107 -24.17 2.76 8.22
CA LYS A 107 -25.40 1.97 8.02
C LYS A 107 -26.23 1.86 9.31
N ILE A 108 -25.60 1.67 10.46
CA ILE A 108 -26.27 1.60 11.77
C ILE A 108 -26.77 2.98 12.22
N GLY A 109 -26.00 4.06 12.01
CA GLY A 109 -26.44 5.43 12.31
C GLY A 109 -27.58 5.90 11.41
N ALA A 110 -27.62 5.46 10.14
CA ALA A 110 -28.76 5.69 9.26
C ALA A 110 -29.97 4.83 9.69
N SER A 111 -29.78 3.54 9.98
CA SER A 111 -30.86 2.64 10.43
C SER A 111 -31.47 3.06 11.78
N ASN A 112 -30.70 3.69 12.67
CA ASN A 112 -31.19 4.20 13.95
C ASN A 112 -31.85 5.60 13.84
N SER A 113 -31.71 6.29 12.70
CA SER A 113 -32.50 7.51 12.40
C SER A 113 -33.83 7.21 11.70
N TYR A 114 -33.97 6.04 11.06
CA TYR A 114 -35.25 5.56 10.52
C TYR A 114 -36.10 4.78 11.54
N PHE A 115 -35.60 4.56 12.77
CA PHE A 115 -36.34 3.94 13.89
C PHE A 115 -36.61 4.93 15.03
N ILE A 116 -36.99 6.16 14.69
CA ILE A 116 -37.85 6.97 15.56
C ILE A 116 -39.25 6.83 14.96
N PRO A 117 -40.09 5.86 15.38
CA PRO A 117 -41.50 5.92 15.07
C PRO A 117 -42.07 7.17 15.75
N TYR A 118 -42.62 8.07 14.94
CA TYR A 118 -43.56 9.08 15.39
C TYR A 118 -44.85 8.40 15.90
N CYS A 119 -45.47 8.97 16.95
CA CYS A 119 -46.74 8.60 17.61
C CYS A 119 -46.71 7.31 18.46
N THR A 120 -47.21 7.25 19.69
CA THR A 120 -48.24 8.02 20.44
C THR A 120 -47.87 8.06 21.92
#